data_AF-A0AA96QGM1-F1
#
_entry.id   AF-A0AA96QGM1-F1
#
_cell.length_a   1.000
_cell.length_b   1.000
_cell.length_c   1.000
_cell.angle_alpha   90.00
_cell.angle_beta   90.00
_cell.angle_gamma   90.00
#
_symmetry.space_group_name_H-M   'P 1'
#
loop_
_entity.id
_entity.type
_entity.pdbx_description
1 polymer ?
#
loop_
_entity_poly.entity_id
_entity_poly.type
_entity_poly.pdbx_seq_one_letter_code
_entity_poly.pdbx_strand_id
1 'polypeptide(L)'
;MSADAAPIIPAREVLLTGDNPATVTATVLTIEHREEIGVLGRMVGLDAHLHLLMPGATKPHSYFLSRLVGEPHWVQDAHFGPNGYPTFSHGFGARYLKLTGIHTALEAILDEAATARNLATEIGPDIPLALPRTADTELTTPDPDDSAE
;
A
#
# COMPACT_ATOMS: atom_id res chain seq x y z
N MET A 1 20.39 -11.38 4.28
CA MET A 1 19.41 -12.48 4.38
C MET A 1 18.14 -11.88 4.98
N SER A 2 17.21 -11.40 4.15
CA SER A 2 15.92 -10.92 4.66
C SER A 2 15.07 -12.12 5.01
N ALA A 3 14.60 -12.16 6.26
CA ALA A 3 13.59 -13.10 6.69
C ALA A 3 12.36 -12.93 5.80
N ASP A 4 11.86 -14.06 5.29
CA ASP A 4 10.62 -14.19 4.55
C ASP A 4 9.49 -13.84 5.54
N ALA A 5 9.19 -12.54 5.66
CA ALA A 5 8.07 -12.08 6.47
C ALA A 5 6.82 -12.73 5.87
N ALA A 6 6.11 -13.52 6.68
CA ALA A 6 4.88 -14.16 6.23
C ALA A 6 3.95 -13.10 5.61
N PRO A 7 3.32 -13.40 4.46
CA PRO A 7 2.50 -12.43 3.76
C PRO A 7 1.36 -11.96 4.67
N ILE A 8 1.06 -10.68 4.60
CA ILE A 8 0.06 -10.03 5.48
C ILE A 8 -1.33 -10.60 5.24
N ILE A 9 -1.66 -10.83 3.97
CA ILE A 9 -2.82 -11.63 3.58
C ILE A 9 -2.29 -12.84 2.80
N PRO A 10 -2.72 -14.06 3.18
CA PRO A 10 -2.33 -15.27 2.44
C PRO A 10 -2.76 -15.16 0.98
N ALA A 11 -2.08 -15.88 0.10
CA ALA A 11 -2.41 -15.93 -1.32
C ALA A 11 -3.90 -16.26 -1.52
N ARG A 12 -4.60 -15.47 -2.35
CA ARG A 12 -6.03 -15.65 -2.67
C ARG A 12 -6.25 -15.63 -4.17
N GLU A 13 -7.17 -16.46 -4.63
CA GLU A 13 -7.66 -16.40 -6.01
C GLU A 13 -8.61 -15.21 -6.18
N VAL A 14 -8.41 -14.46 -7.25
CA VAL A 14 -9.16 -13.24 -7.57
C VAL A 14 -9.58 -13.31 -9.01
N LEU A 15 -10.88 -13.19 -9.27
CA LEU A 15 -11.39 -13.03 -10.61
C LEU A 15 -11.25 -11.56 -11.03
N LEU A 16 -10.36 -11.30 -11.99
CA LEU A 16 -10.31 -10.02 -12.69
C LEU A 16 -11.35 -10.06 -13.80
N THR A 17 -12.31 -9.14 -13.76
CA THR A 17 -13.38 -8.99 -14.75
C THR A 17 -13.02 -7.91 -15.78
N GLY A 18 -13.72 -7.88 -16.91
CA GLY A 18 -13.49 -6.90 -17.98
C GLY A 18 -13.29 -7.58 -19.33
N ASP A 19 -12.54 -6.92 -20.22
CA ASP A 19 -12.37 -7.35 -21.62
C ASP A 19 -11.60 -8.68 -21.77
N ASN A 20 -10.76 -9.03 -20.79
CA ASN A 20 -10.04 -10.30 -20.76
C ASN A 20 -10.09 -10.88 -19.34
N PRO A 21 -11.18 -11.58 -18.97
CA PRO A 21 -11.35 -12.07 -17.62
C PRO A 21 -10.33 -13.16 -17.31
N ALA A 22 -9.71 -13.07 -16.14
CA ALA A 22 -8.70 -14.01 -15.69
C ALA A 22 -8.75 -14.21 -14.18
N THR A 23 -8.63 -15.45 -13.73
CA THR A 23 -8.41 -15.76 -12.31
C THR A 23 -6.92 -15.67 -12.02
N VAL A 24 -6.53 -14.77 -11.13
CA VAL A 24 -5.13 -14.60 -10.70
C VAL A 24 -4.98 -14.99 -9.25
N THR A 25 -3.76 -15.37 -8.83
CA THR A 25 -3.44 -15.49 -7.41
C THR A 25 -2.80 -14.19 -6.94
N ALA A 26 -3.46 -13.47 -6.04
CA ALA A 26 -2.97 -12.23 -5.45
C ALA A 26 -2.40 -12.49 -4.06
N THR A 27 -1.24 -11.91 -3.76
CA THR A 27 -0.60 -11.99 -2.43
C THR A 27 -0.10 -10.62 -2.02
N VAL A 28 -0.58 -10.10 -0.89
CA VAL A 28 -0.09 -8.83 -0.31
C VAL A 28 1.10 -9.14 0.57
N LEU A 29 2.30 -8.76 0.12
CA LEU A 29 3.54 -9.01 0.84
C LEU A 29 3.77 -7.98 1.94
N THR A 30 3.64 -6.70 1.61
CA THR A 30 3.79 -5.59 2.56
C THR A 30 2.64 -4.60 2.39
N ILE A 31 2.23 -3.99 3.50
CA ILE A 31 1.40 -2.79 3.54
C ILE A 31 1.75 -2.01 4.80
N GLU A 32 2.08 -0.73 4.66
CA GLU A 32 2.55 0.10 5.76
C GLU A 32 2.21 1.57 5.57
N HIS A 33 2.25 2.33 6.66
CA HIS A 33 2.24 3.79 6.61
C HIS A 33 3.54 4.27 5.99
N ARG A 34 3.43 5.18 5.03
CA ARG A 34 4.58 5.81 4.42
C ARG A 34 4.37 7.30 4.28
N GLU A 35 5.44 8.01 4.56
CA GLU A 35 5.54 9.46 4.40
C GLU A 35 6.84 9.78 3.68
N GLU A 36 6.76 10.64 2.66
CA GLU A 36 7.90 11.06 1.88
C GLU A 36 7.74 12.51 1.40
N ILE A 37 8.85 13.24 1.27
CA ILE A 37 8.84 14.57 0.64
C ILE A 37 9.06 14.39 -0.86
N GLY A 38 7.99 14.57 -1.64
CA GLY A 38 8.01 14.51 -3.09
C GLY A 38 8.22 15.88 -3.74
N VAL A 39 8.26 15.89 -5.08
CA VAL A 39 8.43 17.10 -5.89
C VAL A 39 7.33 18.14 -5.64
N LEU A 40 6.10 17.70 -5.37
CA LEU A 40 4.94 18.56 -5.11
C LEU A 40 4.67 18.81 -3.61
N GLY A 41 5.57 18.36 -2.74
CA GLY A 41 5.44 18.48 -1.29
C GLY A 41 5.28 17.14 -0.58
N ARG A 42 4.76 17.21 0.64
CA ARG A 42 4.63 16.05 1.54
C ARG A 42 3.58 15.07 1.00
N MET A 43 3.96 13.82 0.86
CA MET A 43 3.11 12.71 0.46
C MET A 43 2.94 11.80 1.68
N VAL A 44 1.70 11.55 2.07
CA VAL A 44 1.36 10.73 3.24
C VAL A 44 0.30 9.73 2.81
N GLY A 45 0.48 8.45 3.12
CA GLY A 45 -0.46 7.41 2.71
C GLY A 45 -0.05 6.01 3.11
N LEU A 46 -0.62 5.04 2.41
CA LEU A 46 -0.25 3.64 2.49
C LEU A 46 0.65 3.27 1.30
N ASP A 47 1.70 2.52 1.57
CA ASP A 47 2.55 1.86 0.57
C ASP A 47 2.32 0.35 0.66
N ALA A 48 2.18 -0.32 -0.49
CA ALA A 48 1.87 -1.73 -0.56
C ALA A 48 2.66 -2.44 -1.66
N HIS A 49 3.09 -3.67 -1.36
CA HIS A 49 3.70 -4.58 -2.32
C HIS A 49 2.78 -5.77 -2.59
N LEU A 50 2.28 -5.85 -3.82
CA LEU A 50 1.37 -6.87 -4.30
C LEU A 50 2.07 -7.78 -5.31
N HIS A 51 2.00 -9.09 -5.07
CA HIS A 51 2.36 -10.11 -6.05
C HIS A 51 1.11 -10.63 -6.77
N LEU A 52 1.16 -10.67 -8.10
CA LEU A 52 0.12 -11.28 -8.93
C LEU A 52 0.70 -12.43 -9.76
N LEU A 53 0.23 -13.64 -9.51
CA LEU A 53 0.54 -14.82 -10.31
C LEU A 53 -0.57 -15.05 -11.35
N MET A 54 -0.21 -14.96 -12.62
CA MET A 54 -1.13 -15.20 -13.74
C MET A 54 -1.36 -16.70 -13.97
N PRO A 55 -2.50 -17.11 -14.56
CA PRO A 55 -2.73 -18.50 -14.97
C PRO A 55 -1.57 -19.07 -15.78
N GLY A 56 -1.04 -20.23 -15.35
CA GLY A 56 0.06 -20.92 -16.03
C GLY A 56 1.44 -20.29 -15.86
N ALA A 57 1.57 -19.17 -15.15
CA ALA A 57 2.86 -18.60 -14.80
C ALA A 57 3.49 -19.32 -13.59
N THR A 58 4.82 -19.38 -13.56
CA THR A 58 5.58 -19.97 -12.44
C THR A 58 6.17 -18.91 -11.50
N LYS A 59 6.15 -17.64 -11.92
CA LYS A 59 6.66 -16.49 -11.15
C LYS A 59 5.65 -15.34 -11.21
N PRO A 60 5.42 -14.63 -10.09
CA PRO A 60 4.49 -13.51 -10.06
C PRO A 60 5.09 -12.25 -10.68
N HIS A 61 4.23 -11.34 -11.13
CA HIS A 61 4.57 -9.94 -11.30
C HIS A 61 4.57 -9.23 -9.93
N SER A 62 5.41 -8.21 -9.78
CA SER A 62 5.48 -7.39 -8.57
C SER A 62 4.93 -6.00 -8.85
N TYR A 63 3.97 -5.57 -8.04
CA TYR A 63 3.34 -4.25 -8.11
C TYR A 63 3.59 -3.50 -6.81
N PHE A 64 4.14 -2.30 -6.93
CA PHE A 64 4.27 -1.35 -5.83
C PHE A 64 3.20 -0.29 -5.99
N LEU A 65 2.42 -0.10 -4.95
CA LEU A 65 1.17 0.63 -4.98
C LEU A 65 1.11 1.60 -3.82
N SER A 66 0.54 2.77 -4.05
CA SER A 66 0.20 3.68 -2.97
C SER A 66 -1.23 4.18 -3.07
N ARG A 67 -1.78 4.51 -1.91
CA ARG A 67 -3.00 5.30 -1.77
C ARG A 67 -2.68 6.42 -0.79
N LEU A 68 -2.69 7.67 -1.26
CA LEU A 68 -2.41 8.83 -0.42
C LEU A 68 -3.66 9.24 0.36
N VAL A 69 -3.46 9.98 1.45
CA VAL A 69 -4.56 10.56 2.24
C VAL A 69 -5.48 11.38 1.33
N GLY A 70 -6.77 11.13 1.42
CA GLY A 70 -7.79 11.76 0.58
C GLY A 70 -8.01 11.08 -0.78
N GLU A 71 -7.22 10.08 -1.16
CA GLU A 71 -7.41 9.35 -2.42
C GLU A 71 -8.40 8.18 -2.26
N PRO A 72 -9.36 8.02 -3.20
CA PRO A 72 -10.33 6.93 -3.18
C PRO A 72 -9.84 5.63 -3.84
N HIS A 73 -8.69 5.63 -4.52
CA HIS A 73 -8.21 4.49 -5.30
C HIS A 73 -6.72 4.25 -5.10
N TRP A 74 -6.30 3.00 -5.32
CA TRP A 74 -4.89 2.64 -5.32
C TRP A 74 -4.25 2.97 -6.66
N VAL A 75 -3.03 3.50 -6.61
CA VAL A 75 -2.24 3.87 -7.79
C VAL A 75 -0.97 3.03 -7.84
N GLN A 76 -0.62 2.55 -9.03
CA GLN A 76 0.65 1.88 -9.30
C GLN A 76 1.80 2.88 -9.33
N ASP A 77 2.72 2.74 -8.40
CA ASP A 77 3.97 3.50 -8.35
C ASP A 77 5.07 2.78 -9.14
N ALA A 78 5.07 1.44 -9.14
CA ALA A 78 5.98 0.64 -9.96
C ALA A 78 5.40 -0.73 -10.33
N HIS A 79 5.85 -1.27 -11.46
CA HIS A 79 5.50 -2.60 -11.93
C HIS A 79 6.73 -3.32 -12.48
N PHE A 80 6.96 -4.53 -11.99
CA PHE A 80 8.05 -5.39 -12.42
C PHE A 80 7.49 -6.71 -12.98
N GLY A 81 8.07 -7.14 -14.09
CA GLY A 81 7.79 -8.44 -14.69
C GLY A 81 8.27 -9.61 -13.82
N PRO A 82 7.89 -10.85 -14.17
CA PRO A 82 8.27 -12.06 -13.43
C PRO A 82 9.78 -12.37 -13.43
N ASN A 83 10.53 -11.67 -14.26
CA ASN A 83 11.99 -11.70 -14.33
C ASN A 83 12.66 -10.59 -13.50
N GLY A 84 11.89 -9.75 -12.81
CA GLY A 84 12.38 -8.62 -12.03
C GLY A 84 12.75 -7.39 -12.86
N TYR A 85 12.49 -7.38 -14.18
CA TYR A 85 12.72 -6.18 -14.98
C TYR A 85 11.56 -5.19 -14.82
N PRO A 86 11.85 -3.89 -14.63
CA PRO A 86 10.82 -2.87 -14.50
C PRO A 86 10.10 -2.66 -15.83
N THR A 87 8.77 -2.66 -15.81
CA THR A 87 7.95 -2.06 -16.86
C THR A 87 7.93 -0.54 -16.68
N PHE A 88 7.77 -0.08 -15.44
CA PHE A 88 8.00 1.30 -15.02
C PHE A 88 8.26 1.37 -13.51
N SER A 89 8.84 2.47 -13.04
CA SER A 89 9.05 2.74 -11.62
C SER A 89 9.14 4.25 -11.39
N HIS A 90 8.15 4.81 -10.70
CA HIS A 90 8.00 6.24 -10.46
C HIS A 90 8.34 6.64 -9.01
N GLY A 91 8.31 5.68 -8.08
CA GLY A 91 8.46 5.94 -6.66
C GLY A 91 7.12 6.28 -6.00
N PHE A 92 7.12 6.22 -4.66
CA PHE A 92 5.92 6.38 -3.83
C PHE A 92 5.24 7.72 -4.08
N GLY A 93 3.92 7.70 -4.33
CA GLY A 93 3.10 8.91 -4.31
C GLY A 93 3.34 9.88 -5.49
N ALA A 94 4.06 9.49 -6.54
CA ALA A 94 4.48 10.39 -7.62
C ALA A 94 3.31 10.81 -8.56
N ARG A 95 2.39 11.64 -8.06
CA ARG A 95 1.14 12.01 -8.75
C ARG A 95 1.28 12.98 -9.93
N TYR A 96 2.49 13.47 -10.20
CA TYR A 96 2.81 14.29 -11.37
C TYR A 96 3.09 13.48 -12.64
N LEU A 97 3.11 12.14 -12.53
CA LEU A 97 3.31 11.21 -13.65
C LEU A 97 1.98 10.54 -14.04
N LYS A 98 2.02 9.69 -15.07
CA LYS A 98 0.83 8.96 -15.54
C LYS A 98 0.31 8.05 -14.43
N LEU A 99 -0.87 8.36 -13.92
CA LEU A 99 -1.57 7.56 -12.92
C LEU A 99 -2.12 6.30 -13.57
N THR A 100 -1.78 5.14 -13.01
CA THR A 100 -2.31 3.84 -13.43
C THR A 100 -2.96 3.19 -12.22
N GLY A 101 -4.27 2.99 -12.24
CA GLY A 101 -4.98 2.28 -11.18
C GLY A 101 -4.80 0.77 -11.27
N ILE A 102 -5.49 0.04 -10.39
CA ILE A 102 -5.62 -1.42 -10.46
C ILE A 102 -7.09 -1.84 -10.53
N HIS A 103 -7.34 -3.11 -10.82
CA HIS A 103 -8.69 -3.66 -10.83
C HIS A 103 -9.30 -3.60 -9.42
N THR A 104 -10.59 -3.25 -9.31
CA THR A 104 -11.29 -3.03 -8.03
C THR A 104 -11.27 -4.25 -7.10
N ALA A 105 -11.33 -5.47 -7.66
CA ALA A 105 -11.19 -6.70 -6.87
C ALA A 105 -9.82 -6.82 -6.17
N LEU A 106 -8.76 -6.22 -6.72
CA LEU A 106 -7.44 -6.15 -6.09
C LEU A 106 -7.38 -5.01 -5.07
N GLU A 107 -8.04 -3.88 -5.33
CA GLU A 107 -8.20 -2.80 -4.34
C GLU A 107 -8.85 -3.32 -3.07
N ALA A 108 -9.91 -4.13 -3.19
CA ALA A 108 -10.60 -4.73 -2.05
C ALA A 108 -9.67 -5.57 -1.15
N ILE A 109 -8.69 -6.27 -1.73
CA ILE A 109 -7.72 -7.08 -0.97
C ILE A 109 -6.73 -6.18 -0.22
N LEU A 110 -6.31 -5.07 -0.83
CA LEU A 110 -5.43 -4.10 -0.18
C LEU A 110 -6.16 -3.35 0.93
N ASP A 111 -7.43 -3.00 0.71
CA ASP A 111 -8.29 -2.35 1.69
C ASP A 111 -8.55 -3.28 2.90
N GLU A 112 -8.79 -4.57 2.66
CA GLU A 112 -8.85 -5.58 3.72
C GLU A 112 -7.52 -5.67 4.47
N ALA A 113 -6.38 -5.67 3.77
CA ALA A 113 -5.05 -5.76 4.39
C ALA A 113 -4.76 -4.53 5.27
N ALA A 114 -5.13 -3.35 4.81
CA ALA A 114 -4.99 -2.10 5.56
C ALA A 114 -5.88 -2.12 6.82
N THR A 115 -7.13 -2.55 6.67
CA THR A 115 -8.09 -2.64 7.77
C THR A 115 -7.65 -3.66 8.82
N ALA A 116 -7.23 -4.86 8.40
CA ALA A 116 -6.77 -5.93 9.28
C ALA A 116 -5.54 -5.52 10.12
N ARG A 117 -4.74 -4.57 9.63
CA ARG A 117 -3.57 -4.02 10.34
C ARG A 117 -3.86 -2.71 11.08
N ASN A 118 -5.10 -2.24 11.09
CA ASN A 118 -5.49 -0.93 11.64
C ASN A 118 -4.68 0.24 11.05
N LEU A 119 -4.32 0.16 9.76
CA LEU A 119 -3.57 1.21 9.08
C LEU A 119 -4.46 2.34 8.55
N ALA A 120 -5.77 2.16 8.53
CA ALA A 120 -6.72 3.17 8.09
C ALA A 120 -7.87 3.29 9.10
N THR A 121 -8.34 4.51 9.33
CA THR A 121 -9.62 4.75 10.00
C THR A 121 -10.78 4.71 9.01
N GLU A 122 -10.53 5.13 7.77
CA GLU A 122 -11.49 5.05 6.66
C GLU A 122 -10.75 4.55 5.42
N ILE A 123 -11.23 3.45 4.85
CA ILE A 123 -10.76 2.89 3.58
C ILE A 123 -11.84 1.97 3.01
N GLY A 124 -11.94 1.92 1.67
CA GLY A 124 -12.88 1.07 0.97
C GLY A 124 -13.16 1.57 -0.46
N PRO A 125 -14.12 0.94 -1.15
CA PRO A 125 -14.51 1.34 -2.51
C PRO A 125 -15.00 2.78 -2.53
N ASP A 126 -14.36 3.63 -3.32
CA ASP A 126 -14.69 5.06 -3.47
C ASP A 126 -14.63 5.91 -2.17
N ILE A 127 -14.09 5.35 -1.08
CA ILE A 127 -13.94 6.04 0.22
C ILE A 127 -12.55 6.68 0.29
N PRO A 128 -12.39 8.00 0.41
CA PRO A 128 -11.07 8.61 0.58
C PRO A 128 -10.29 8.00 1.75
N LEU A 129 -9.00 7.73 1.56
CA LEU A 129 -8.17 7.20 2.64
C LEU A 129 -8.06 8.21 3.79
N ALA A 130 -8.36 7.76 5.00
CA ALA A 130 -8.01 8.43 6.24
C ALA A 130 -7.14 7.52 7.12
N LEU A 131 -6.04 8.09 7.64
CA LEU A 131 -5.12 7.39 8.53
C LEU A 131 -5.49 7.64 10.00
N PRO A 132 -5.20 6.67 10.90
CA PRO A 132 -5.27 6.93 12.34
C PRO A 132 -4.42 8.14 12.71
N ARG A 133 -4.95 9.00 13.59
CA ARG A 133 -4.11 10.03 14.20
C ARG A 133 -3.03 9.33 14.99
N THR A 134 -1.76 9.57 14.65
CA THR A 134 -0.67 9.28 15.56
C THR A 134 -0.96 10.07 16.82
N ALA A 135 -1.16 9.38 17.96
CA ALA A 135 -1.19 10.09 19.23
C ALA A 135 0.17 10.78 19.34
N ASP A 136 0.17 12.12 19.28
CA ASP A 136 1.35 12.90 19.62
C ASP A 136 1.83 12.36 20.96
N THR A 137 3.05 11.80 20.97
CA THR A 137 3.71 11.49 22.22
C THR A 137 3.87 12.84 22.91
N GLU A 138 2.95 13.16 23.83
CA GLU A 138 3.08 14.28 24.73
C GLU A 138 4.48 14.17 25.33
N LEU A 139 5.35 15.07 24.87
CA LEU A 139 6.63 15.32 25.48
C LEU A 139 6.31 15.93 26.84
N THR A 140 5.98 15.06 27.80
CA THR A 140 5.86 15.43 29.21
C THR A 140 7.25 15.82 29.62
N THR A 141 7.55 17.11 29.45
CA THR A 141 8.73 17.70 30.05
C THR A 141 8.45 17.63 31.55
N PRO A 142 9.23 16.89 32.34
CA PRO A 142 9.04 16.91 33.78
C PRO A 142 9.21 18.35 34.25
N ASP A 143 8.20 18.84 34.96
CA ASP A 143 8.20 20.15 35.61
C ASP A 143 9.45 20.23 36.50
N PRO A 144 10.37 21.18 36.29
CA PRO A 144 11.54 21.33 37.15
C PRO A 144 11.13 22.11 38.39
N ASP A 145 10.33 21.52 39.27
CA ASP A 145 10.15 22.06 40.63
C ASP A 145 9.72 20.99 41.63
N ASP A 146 10.66 20.13 42.04
CA ASP A 146 10.64 19.61 43.42
C ASP A 146 12.02 19.04 43.81
N SER A 147 12.89 19.92 44.31
CA SER A 147 13.95 19.55 45.25
C SER A 147 14.15 20.73 46.18
N ALA A 148 13.20 20.82 47.11
CA ALA A 148 13.42 20.87 48.54
C ALA A 148 14.77 21.43 49.07
N GLU A 149 14.58 22.33 50.04
CA GLU A 149 15.46 22.77 51.15
C GLU A 149 16.31 24.02 50.97
#